data_AF-A0A2G5EFA0-F1
#
_entry.id   AF-A0A2G5EFA0-F1
#
_cell.length_a   1.000
_cell.length_b   1.000
_cell.length_c   1.000
_cell.angle_alpha   90.00
_cell.angle_beta   90.00
_cell.angle_gamma   90.00
#
_symmetry.space_group_name_H-M   'P 1'
#
loop_
_entity.id
_entity.type
_entity.pdbx_description
1 polymer ?
#
loop_
_entity_poly.entity_id
_entity_poly.type
_entity_poly.pdbx_seq_one_letter_code
_entity_poly.pdbx_strand_id
1 'polypeptide(L)'
;MSAMRPNRSDVHVSLEEERKIEEKTREQFDAIAPKRHTKPQRSDYSSDYSDSQRNFDRDINIPELIKFQHLESDDPQKLNYNGSDTPEEYVETEYYDDLNGVDKQHHTVVFYPKFLSLKLK
;
A
#
# COMPACT_ATOMS: atom_id res chain seq x y z
N MET A 1 -35.83 23.55 -41.14
CA MET A 1 -36.32 22.45 -40.28
C MET A 1 -35.67 22.61 -38.92
N SER A 2 -36.43 22.96 -37.88
CA SER A 2 -35.87 23.15 -36.53
C SER A 2 -35.51 21.80 -35.92
N ALA A 3 -34.22 21.60 -35.61
CA ALA A 3 -33.78 20.46 -34.83
C ALA A 3 -34.19 20.70 -33.36
N MET A 4 -35.32 20.15 -32.94
CA MET A 4 -35.68 20.10 -31.52
C MET A 4 -34.65 19.26 -30.79
N ARG A 5 -34.12 19.79 -29.68
CA ARG A 5 -33.20 19.04 -28.82
C ARG A 5 -33.93 17.80 -28.29
N PRO A 6 -33.31 16.60 -28.34
CA PRO A 6 -33.88 15.41 -27.74
C PRO A 6 -34.24 15.68 -26.27
N ASN A 7 -35.39 15.16 -25.85
CA ASN A 7 -35.79 15.28 -24.46
C ASN A 7 -34.73 14.64 -23.56
N ARG A 8 -34.34 15.33 -22.49
CA ARG A 8 -33.22 14.94 -21.60
C ARG A 8 -33.69 14.34 -20.28
N SER A 9 -34.99 14.22 -20.07
CA SER A 9 -35.54 13.59 -18.88
C SER A 9 -35.62 12.09 -19.09
N ASP A 10 -34.89 11.33 -18.28
CA ASP A 10 -35.13 9.91 -18.14
C ASP A 10 -36.54 9.68 -17.57
N VAL A 11 -37.16 8.55 -17.91
CA VAL A 11 -38.48 8.20 -17.39
C VAL A 11 -38.31 7.81 -15.92
N HIS A 12 -38.99 8.52 -15.03
CA HIS A 12 -38.99 8.17 -13.61
C HIS A 12 -39.62 6.79 -13.41
N VAL A 13 -38.83 5.87 -12.87
CA VAL A 13 -39.24 4.52 -12.47
C VAL A 13 -39.96 4.58 -11.13
N SER A 14 -40.73 3.56 -10.79
CA SER A 14 -41.36 3.50 -9.47
C SER A 14 -40.30 3.33 -8.37
N LEU A 15 -40.57 3.84 -7.16
CA LEU A 15 -39.67 3.72 -5.98
C LEU A 15 -39.18 2.29 -5.72
N GLU A 16 -40.03 1.29 -5.98
CA GLU A 16 -39.65 -0.11 -5.79
C GLU A 16 -38.66 -0.60 -6.84
N GLU A 17 -38.82 -0.16 -8.10
CA GLU A 17 -37.93 -0.50 -9.20
C GLU A 17 -36.58 0.20 -9.04
N GLU A 18 -36.57 1.47 -8.65
CA GLU A 18 -35.35 2.21 -8.33
C GLU A 18 -34.51 1.49 -7.27
N ARG A 19 -35.15 1.06 -6.17
CA ARG A 19 -34.49 0.31 -5.10
C ARG A 19 -33.95 -1.04 -5.57
N LYS A 20 -34.67 -1.76 -6.45
CA LYS A 20 -34.18 -3.02 -7.04
C LYS A 20 -32.98 -2.80 -7.95
N ILE A 21 -32.97 -1.70 -8.71
CA ILE A 21 -31.86 -1.34 -9.59
C ILE A 21 -30.64 -0.98 -8.73
N GLU A 22 -30.83 -0.18 -7.68
CA GLU A 22 -29.78 0.17 -6.71
C GLU A 22 -29.15 -1.09 -6.10
N GLU A 23 -29.97 -2.00 -5.55
CA GLU A 23 -29.50 -3.22 -4.91
C GLU A 23 -28.69 -4.10 -5.88
N LYS A 24 -29.21 -4.34 -7.09
CA LYS A 24 -28.48 -5.08 -8.14
C LYS A 24 -27.16 -4.41 -8.52
N THR A 25 -27.13 -3.08 -8.64
CA THR A 25 -25.90 -2.37 -8.99
C THR A 25 -24.87 -2.47 -7.88
N ARG A 26 -25.31 -2.36 -6.61
CA ARG A 26 -24.46 -2.51 -5.44
C ARG A 26 -23.84 -3.91 -5.38
N GLU A 27 -24.66 -4.94 -5.54
CA GLU A 27 -24.19 -6.33 -5.59
C GLU A 27 -23.16 -6.57 -6.70
N GLN A 28 -23.38 -5.99 -7.89
CA GLN A 28 -22.44 -6.11 -9.01
C GLN A 28 -21.08 -5.49 -8.70
N PHE A 29 -21.06 -4.29 -8.11
CA PHE A 29 -19.82 -3.62 -7.75
C PHE A 29 -19.12 -4.30 -6.57
N ASP A 30 -19.87 -4.77 -5.58
CA ASP A 30 -19.32 -5.51 -4.43
C ASP A 30 -18.75 -6.87 -4.86
N ALA A 31 -19.35 -7.53 -5.85
CA ALA A 31 -18.84 -8.79 -6.41
C ALA A 31 -17.51 -8.62 -7.15
N ILE A 32 -17.30 -7.49 -7.83
CA ILE A 32 -16.10 -7.19 -8.61
C ILE A 32 -15.04 -6.46 -7.77
N ALA A 33 -15.42 -5.88 -6.63
CA ALA A 33 -14.52 -5.15 -5.75
C ALA A 33 -13.33 -6.03 -5.34
N PRO A 34 -12.07 -5.57 -5.56
CA PRO A 34 -10.90 -6.31 -5.13
C PRO A 34 -10.93 -6.52 -3.62
N LYS A 35 -10.96 -7.79 -3.18
CA LYS A 35 -10.90 -8.13 -1.76
C LYS A 35 -9.50 -7.77 -1.24
N ARG A 36 -9.41 -6.65 -0.55
CA ARG A 36 -8.18 -6.20 0.09
C ARG A 36 -7.99 -7.00 1.38
N HIS A 37 -6.81 -7.55 1.57
CA HIS A 37 -6.44 -8.12 2.86
C HIS A 37 -6.55 -7.02 3.93
N THR A 38 -7.09 -7.37 5.10
CA THR A 38 -7.06 -6.47 6.26
C THR A 38 -5.64 -6.48 6.81
N LYS A 39 -4.95 -5.34 6.81
CA LYS A 39 -3.70 -5.23 7.57
C LYS A 39 -4.06 -5.37 9.05
N PRO A 40 -3.49 -6.34 9.80
CA PRO A 40 -3.78 -6.49 11.21
C PRO A 40 -3.29 -5.24 11.95
N GLN A 41 -3.98 -4.91 13.04
CA GLN A 41 -3.48 -3.89 13.95
C GLN A 41 -2.15 -4.38 14.56
N ARG A 42 -1.21 -3.48 14.81
CA ARG A 42 0.17 -3.81 15.24
C ARG A 42 0.24 -4.67 16.53
N SER A 43 -0.84 -4.71 17.33
CA SER A 43 -0.96 -5.47 18.57
C SER A 43 -1.82 -6.74 18.45
N ASP A 44 -2.59 -6.88 17.39
CA ASP A 44 -3.63 -7.90 17.29
C ASP A 44 -3.08 -9.02 16.43
N TYR A 45 -2.57 -10.06 17.09
CA TYR A 45 -2.21 -11.29 16.41
C TYR A 45 -3.49 -11.93 15.86
N SER A 46 -3.70 -11.82 14.55
CA SER A 46 -4.76 -12.55 13.84
C SER A 46 -4.15 -13.80 13.23
N SER A 47 -4.63 -14.98 13.63
CA SER A 47 -4.29 -16.26 12.98
C SER A 47 -4.77 -16.32 11.53
N ASP A 48 -5.72 -15.44 11.16
CA ASP A 48 -6.42 -15.44 9.89
C ASP A 48 -5.87 -14.37 8.94
N TYR A 49 -4.56 -14.06 9.03
CA TYR A 49 -3.89 -13.21 8.05
C TYR A 49 -3.89 -13.91 6.68
N SER A 50 -4.96 -13.67 5.93
CA SER A 50 -5.22 -14.23 4.61
C SER A 50 -4.51 -13.40 3.53
N ASP A 51 -3.20 -13.25 3.67
CA ASP A 51 -2.32 -13.10 2.51
C ASP A 51 -1.90 -14.48 1.97
N SER A 52 -2.54 -15.54 2.47
CA SER A 52 -2.56 -16.84 1.84
C SER A 52 -3.19 -16.68 0.47
N GLN A 53 -2.33 -16.39 -0.51
CA GLN A 53 -2.34 -16.97 -1.85
C GLN A 53 -3.45 -18.01 -1.90
N ARG A 54 -4.64 -17.58 -2.33
CA ARG A 54 -5.69 -18.50 -2.73
C ARG A 54 -4.99 -19.41 -3.67
N ASN A 55 -4.85 -20.67 -3.22
CA ASN A 55 -4.23 -21.78 -3.89
C ASN A 55 -3.97 -21.39 -5.34
N PHE A 56 -2.75 -20.92 -5.66
CA PHE A 56 -2.34 -20.98 -7.05
C PHE A 56 -2.57 -22.44 -7.38
N ASP A 57 -3.59 -22.70 -8.20
CA ASP A 57 -4.04 -24.06 -8.44
C ASP A 57 -2.76 -24.84 -8.72
N ARG A 58 -2.60 -25.99 -8.06
CA ARG A 58 -1.47 -26.89 -8.33
C ARG A 58 -1.40 -27.29 -9.83
N ASP A 59 -2.41 -26.89 -10.60
CA ASP A 59 -2.60 -27.09 -12.03
C ASP A 59 -2.22 -25.87 -12.90
N ILE A 60 -1.81 -24.72 -12.33
CA ILE A 60 -1.29 -23.61 -13.15
C ILE A 60 0.16 -23.94 -13.52
N ASN A 61 0.34 -24.46 -14.73
CA ASN A 61 1.63 -24.61 -15.40
C ASN A 61 2.25 -23.22 -15.67
N ILE A 62 2.72 -22.55 -14.62
CA ILE A 62 3.48 -21.30 -14.72
C ILE A 62 4.91 -21.69 -15.11
N PRO A 63 5.38 -21.36 -16.32
CA PRO A 63 6.70 -21.78 -16.79
C PRO A 63 7.84 -21.34 -15.87
N GLU A 64 7.67 -20.18 -15.23
CA GLU A 64 8.62 -19.58 -14.28
C GLU A 64 8.73 -20.42 -13.00
N LEU A 65 7.59 -20.91 -12.48
CA LEU A 65 7.55 -21.74 -11.27
C LEU A 65 8.19 -23.11 -11.50
N ILE A 66 7.92 -23.71 -12.66
CA ILE A 66 8.51 -24.99 -13.06
C ILE A 66 10.03 -24.87 -13.17
N LYS A 67 10.51 -23.78 -13.81
CA LYS A 67 11.94 -23.50 -13.93
C LYS A 67 12.59 -23.28 -12.56
N PHE A 68 11.91 -22.58 -11.65
CA PHE A 68 12.41 -22.35 -10.30
C PHE A 68 12.59 -23.66 -9.52
N GLN A 69 11.58 -24.54 -9.50
CA GLN A 69 11.65 -25.84 -8.81
C GLN A 69 12.73 -26.76 -9.39
N HIS A 70 12.92 -26.73 -10.71
CA HIS A 70 13.98 -27.47 -11.37
C HIS A 70 15.36 -26.96 -10.96
N LEU A 71 15.57 -25.64 -10.93
CA LEU A 71 16.83 -25.03 -10.48
C LEU A 71 17.11 -25.29 -9.00
N GLU A 72 16.08 -25.37 -8.16
CA GLU A 72 16.21 -25.69 -6.73
C GLU A 72 16.57 -27.17 -6.48
N SER A 73 16.05 -28.07 -7.32
CA SER A 73 16.25 -29.52 -7.20
C SER A 73 17.59 -29.99 -7.77
N ASP A 74 18.05 -29.38 -8.86
CA ASP A 74 19.10 -29.95 -9.70
C ASP A 74 20.51 -29.60 -9.24
N ASP A 75 20.73 -28.53 -8.47
CA ASP A 75 22.06 -28.25 -7.92
C ASP A 75 22.01 -27.19 -6.80
N PRO A 76 22.38 -27.51 -5.54
CA PRO A 76 22.78 -26.47 -4.61
C PRO A 76 24.13 -25.96 -5.12
N GLN A 77 24.13 -25.02 -6.07
CA GLN A 77 25.32 -24.30 -6.49
C GLN A 77 25.87 -23.57 -5.27
N LYS A 78 26.70 -24.29 -4.51
CA LYS A 78 27.37 -23.78 -3.34
C LYS A 78 28.23 -22.65 -3.83
N LEU A 79 27.81 -21.44 -3.48
CA LEU A 79 28.49 -20.21 -3.85
C LEU A 79 29.88 -20.26 -3.21
N ASN A 80 30.88 -20.69 -3.99
CA ASN A 80 32.27 -20.65 -3.58
C ASN A 80 32.72 -19.20 -3.67
N TYR A 81 32.32 -18.42 -2.67
CA TYR A 81 32.86 -17.09 -2.45
C TYR A 81 34.28 -17.24 -1.92
N ASN A 82 35.23 -17.40 -2.83
CA ASN A 82 36.61 -17.07 -2.53
C ASN A 82 36.61 -15.55 -2.45
N GLY A 83 36.55 -15.00 -1.23
CA GLY A 83 36.55 -13.57 -0.99
C GLY A 83 37.69 -12.94 -1.76
N SER A 84 37.37 -12.29 -2.87
CA SER A 84 38.30 -11.40 -3.51
C SER A 84 38.37 -10.22 -2.57
N ASP A 85 39.51 -10.05 -1.90
CA ASP A 85 39.86 -8.79 -1.25
C ASP A 85 39.92 -7.73 -2.36
N THR A 86 38.77 -7.14 -2.67
CA THR A 86 38.69 -5.95 -3.50
C THR A 86 39.44 -4.87 -2.74
N PRO A 87 40.51 -4.27 -3.31
CA PRO A 87 41.16 -3.15 -2.65
C PRO A 87 40.12 -2.05 -2.51
N GLU A 88 39.77 -1.75 -1.27
CA GLU A 88 38.96 -0.59 -0.93
C GLU A 88 39.78 0.66 -1.23
N GLU A 89 39.75 1.12 -2.48
CA GLU A 89 40.24 2.44 -2.89
C GLU A 89 39.25 3.51 -2.44
N TYR A 90 38.94 3.54 -1.14
CA TYR A 90 38.22 4.65 -0.54
C TYR A 90 39.23 5.76 -0.23
N VAL A 91 39.06 6.90 -0.91
CA VAL A 91 39.73 8.15 -0.55
C VAL A 91 38.77 8.93 0.33
N GLU A 92 39.13 9.10 1.60
CA GLU A 92 38.38 9.95 2.51
C GLU A 92 38.41 11.40 1.99
N THR A 93 37.25 11.96 1.68
CA THR A 93 37.13 13.33 1.18
C THR A 93 36.63 14.25 2.30
N GLU A 94 37.30 15.39 2.49
CA GLU A 94 36.96 16.45 3.45
C GLU A 94 35.73 17.30 3.03
N TYR A 95 34.92 16.82 2.07
CA TYR A 95 33.82 17.58 1.44
C TYR A 95 32.78 18.13 2.44
N TYR A 96 32.67 17.54 3.64
CA TYR A 96 31.70 17.95 4.66
C TYR A 96 32.31 18.71 5.85
N ASP A 97 33.62 18.95 5.88
CA ASP A 97 34.30 19.55 7.05
C ASP A 97 33.84 21.00 7.30
N ASP A 98 33.56 21.74 6.23
CA ASP A 98 33.15 23.15 6.29
C ASP A 98 31.64 23.37 6.51
N LEU A 99 30.84 22.29 6.55
CA LEU A 99 29.36 22.40 6.67
C LEU A 99 28.87 22.64 8.11
N ASN A 100 29.78 22.74 9.08
CA ASN A 100 29.47 23.11 10.47
C ASN A 100 29.42 24.64 10.71
N GLY A 101 29.54 25.46 9.66
CA GLY A 101 29.57 26.93 9.77
C GLY A 101 28.24 27.64 10.02
N VAL A 102 27.11 26.92 10.11
CA VAL A 102 25.79 27.57 10.33
C VAL A 102 25.46 27.55 11.82
N ASP A 103 25.24 28.74 12.39
CA ASP A 103 24.82 28.94 13.78
C ASP A 103 23.52 28.16 14.07
N LYS A 104 23.62 27.09 14.87
CA LYS A 104 22.49 26.24 15.27
C LYS A 104 21.71 26.93 16.38
N GLN A 105 21.09 28.07 16.06
CA GLN A 105 20.17 28.73 16.98
C GLN A 105 18.88 27.93 17.09
N HIS A 106 18.78 27.10 18.12
CA HIS A 106 17.53 26.44 18.47
C HIS A 106 16.59 27.46 19.13
N HIS A 107 15.43 27.73 18.52
CA HIS A 107 14.34 28.41 19.21
C HIS A 107 13.83 27.51 20.35
N THR A 108 14.22 27.79 21.60
CA THR A 108 13.57 27.19 22.76
C THR A 108 12.21 27.87 22.94
N VAL A 109 11.14 27.25 22.45
CA VAL A 109 9.77 27.61 22.85
C VAL A 109 9.61 27.27 24.32
N VAL A 110 9.77 28.26 25.19
CA VAL A 110 9.42 28.17 26.61
C VAL A 110 7.91 27.96 26.69
N PHE A 111 7.50 26.74 27.04
CA PHE A 111 6.11 26.33 27.15
C PHE A 111 5.52 26.90 28.44
N TYR A 112 4.85 28.04 28.37
CA TYR A 112 3.97 28.48 29.46
C TYR A 112 2.58 27.84 29.29
N PRO A 113 2.11 27.00 30.23
CA PRO A 113 0.74 26.52 30.18
C PRO A 113 -0.19 27.68 30.56
N LYS A 114 -0.94 28.20 29.58
CA LYS A 114 -2.13 29.02 29.84
C LYS A 114 -3.18 28.12 30.50
N PHE A 115 -3.20 28.09 31.82
CA PHE A 115 -4.35 27.55 32.54
C PHE A 115 -5.55 28.47 32.30
N LEU A 116 -6.56 27.94 31.59
CA LEU A 116 -7.91 28.48 31.63
C LEU A 116 -8.40 28.46 33.09
N SER A 117 -8.71 29.63 33.65
CA SER A 117 -9.61 29.72 34.80
C SER A 117 -10.93 30.28 34.31
N LEU A 118 -11.89 29.36 34.20
CA LEU A 118 -13.31 29.64 34.06
C LEU A 118 -13.90 29.85 35.47
N LYS A 119 -14.72 30.90 35.56
CA LYS A 119 -15.88 31.15 36.46
C LYS A 119 -15.73 31.95 37.77
N LEU A 120 -16.81 32.74 37.93
CA LEU A 120 -17.46 33.30 39.13
C LEU A 120 -16.77 34.54 39.72
N LYS A 121 -17.43 35.71 39.76
CA LYS A 121 -18.76 35.99 40.33
C LYS A 121 -19.29 37.33 39.83
#